data_AF-A0A376MSA7-F1
#
_entry.id   AF-A0A376MSA7-F1
#
_cell.length_a   1.000
_cell.length_b   1.000
_cell.length_c   1.000
_cell.angle_alpha   90.00
_cell.angle_beta   90.00
_cell.angle_gamma   90.00
#
_symmetry.space_group_name_H-M   'P 1'
#
loop_
_entity.id
_entity.type
_entity.pdbx_description
1 polymer ?
#
loop_
_entity_poly.entity_id
_entity_poly.type
_entity_poly.pdbx_seq_one_letter_code
_entity_poly.pdbx_strand_id
1 'polypeptide(L)'
;MLAEAPVVNDGSEPVPEGRGELDVNIRQFTYPQTDHPALENVNFALKPGQMLGICGPTGSGKSTLLSLIQRHFDVSEGDIRFHYIPLTKLQLDSWRSRLAVVSQTPFLFSDTVANNIALGCPNATQQEIEHVARLASVHDDILRLPQGYDTEVGERGVMLSGGPKTAYLHCSCVISQRGNPHP
;
A
#
# COMPACT_ATOMS: atom_id res chain seq x y z
N MET A 1 -21.54 9.73 0.83
CA MET A 1 -22.16 8.62 0.08
C MET A 1 -21.15 8.18 -0.95
N LEU A 2 -20.55 7.01 -0.79
CA LEU A 2 -19.60 6.43 -1.74
C LEU A 2 -20.40 6.01 -2.97
N ALA A 3 -20.35 6.81 -4.03
CA ALA A 3 -20.91 6.44 -5.32
C ALA A 3 -19.98 5.40 -5.95
N GLU A 4 -20.42 4.14 -5.95
CA GLU A 4 -19.75 3.06 -6.69
C GLU A 4 -19.80 3.31 -8.19
N ALA A 5 -18.61 3.38 -8.81
CA ALA A 5 -18.18 2.76 -10.07
C ALA A 5 -16.82 3.39 -10.50
N PRO A 6 -15.85 2.63 -11.05
CA PRO A 6 -16.04 1.50 -11.94
C PRO A 6 -15.50 0.16 -11.42
N VAL A 7 -16.16 -0.90 -11.89
CA VAL A 7 -15.69 -2.29 -11.80
C VAL A 7 -14.47 -2.40 -12.72
N VAL A 8 -13.28 -2.37 -12.14
CA VAL A 8 -12.08 -2.76 -12.87
C VAL A 8 -12.22 -4.25 -13.18
N ASN A 9 -12.20 -4.62 -14.46
CA ASN A 9 -12.36 -6.02 -14.83
C ASN A 9 -11.11 -6.79 -14.39
N ASP A 10 -11.29 -7.92 -13.70
CA ASP A 10 -10.15 -8.72 -13.29
C ASP A 10 -9.39 -9.30 -14.50
N GLY A 11 -8.08 -9.39 -14.37
CA GLY A 11 -7.24 -10.05 -15.36
C GLY A 11 -7.25 -11.57 -15.18
N SER A 12 -6.71 -12.30 -16.16
CA SER A 12 -6.63 -13.76 -16.13
C SER A 12 -5.22 -14.30 -15.87
N GLU A 13 -4.19 -13.46 -15.98
CA GLU A 13 -2.80 -13.88 -15.84
C GLU A 13 -2.33 -13.70 -14.38
N PRO A 14 -1.64 -14.68 -13.78
CA PRO A 14 -1.03 -14.47 -12.47
C PRO A 14 0.12 -13.45 -12.58
N VAL A 15 0.42 -12.76 -11.49
CA VAL A 15 1.58 -11.85 -11.48
C VAL A 15 2.88 -12.67 -11.52
N PRO A 16 3.81 -12.36 -12.45
CA PRO A 16 5.11 -13.01 -12.51
C PRO A 16 5.82 -13.06 -11.15
N GLU A 17 6.54 -14.14 -10.89
CA GLU A 17 7.37 -14.28 -9.70
C GLU A 17 8.61 -13.37 -9.74
N GLY A 18 9.12 -13.05 -8.55
CA GLY A 18 10.31 -12.21 -8.38
C GLY A 18 10.03 -10.70 -8.41
N ARG A 19 11.12 -9.93 -8.46
CA ARG A 19 11.08 -8.47 -8.55
C ARG A 19 11.08 -8.07 -10.02
N GLY A 20 10.25 -7.10 -10.37
CA GLY A 20 10.09 -6.62 -11.74
C GLY A 20 10.21 -5.12 -11.88
N GLU A 21 10.46 -4.70 -13.10
CA GLU A 21 10.38 -3.29 -13.49
C GLU A 21 8.91 -2.86 -13.55
N LEU A 22 8.60 -1.71 -12.96
CA LEU A 22 7.29 -1.07 -13.10
C LEU A 22 7.44 0.05 -14.13
N ASP A 23 6.82 -0.13 -15.28
CA ASP A 23 6.82 0.85 -16.37
C ASP A 23 5.47 1.57 -16.40
N VAL A 24 5.48 2.88 -16.21
CA VAL A 24 4.30 3.73 -16.16
C VAL A 24 4.35 4.67 -17.36
N ASN A 25 3.41 4.50 -18.30
CA ASN A 25 3.26 5.37 -19.46
C ASN A 25 1.80 5.82 -19.57
N ILE A 26 1.44 6.85 -18.79
CA ILE A 26 0.10 7.42 -18.77
C ILE A 26 0.11 8.68 -19.64
N ARG A 27 -0.62 8.64 -20.76
CA ARG A 27 -0.82 9.84 -21.60
C ARG A 27 -1.86 10.75 -20.98
N GLN A 28 -2.99 10.17 -20.60
CA GLN A 28 -4.09 10.90 -19.98
C GLN A 28 -4.92 9.99 -19.09
N PHE A 29 -5.33 10.51 -17.93
CA PHE A 29 -6.34 9.87 -17.09
C PHE A 29 -7.33 10.92 -16.56
N THR A 30 -8.61 10.59 -16.68
CA THR A 30 -9.73 11.42 -16.25
C THR A 30 -10.66 10.57 -15.37
N TYR A 31 -11.10 11.11 -14.23
CA TYR A 31 -12.06 10.41 -13.38
C TYR A 31 -13.45 10.38 -14.06
N PRO A 32 -14.25 9.31 -13.88
CA PRO A 32 -15.57 9.19 -14.53
C PRO A 32 -16.56 10.33 -14.23
N GLN A 33 -16.36 11.06 -13.14
CA GLN A 33 -17.24 12.12 -12.66
C GLN A 33 -16.82 13.53 -13.10
N THR A 34 -15.75 13.64 -13.90
CA THR A 34 -15.15 14.90 -14.29
C THR A 34 -14.72 14.84 -15.74
N ASP A 35 -14.77 15.96 -16.46
CA ASP A 35 -14.22 16.04 -17.83
C ASP A 35 -12.77 16.53 -17.87
N HIS A 36 -12.22 16.94 -16.71
CA HIS A 36 -10.86 17.45 -16.61
C HIS A 36 -9.86 16.32 -16.31
N PRO A 37 -8.74 16.25 -17.06
CA PRO A 37 -7.71 15.25 -16.81
C PRO A 37 -7.06 15.47 -15.44
N ALA A 38 -6.96 14.39 -14.67
CA ALA A 38 -6.30 14.38 -13.37
C ALA A 38 -4.79 14.09 -13.50
N LEU A 39 -4.37 13.43 -14.58
CA LEU A 39 -2.97 13.19 -14.93
C LEU A 39 -2.79 13.31 -16.44
N GLU A 40 -1.66 13.88 -16.85
CA GLU A 40 -1.25 14.03 -18.23
C GLU A 40 0.26 13.77 -18.37
N ASN A 41 0.65 13.03 -19.42
CA ASN A 41 2.03 12.78 -19.82
C ASN A 41 2.98 12.30 -18.70
N VAL A 42 2.51 11.39 -17.86
CA VAL A 42 3.32 10.77 -16.80
C VAL A 42 4.03 9.55 -17.35
N ASN A 43 5.35 9.64 -17.50
CA ASN A 43 6.17 8.57 -18.06
C ASN A 43 7.41 8.33 -17.20
N PHE A 44 7.55 7.14 -16.64
CA PHE A 44 8.73 6.72 -15.89
C PHE A 44 8.80 5.19 -15.76
N ALA A 45 10.01 4.68 -15.52
CA ALA A 45 10.23 3.27 -15.18
C ALA A 45 10.96 3.16 -13.83
N LEU A 46 10.46 2.30 -12.93
CA LEU A 46 11.16 1.92 -11.70
C LEU A 46 11.71 0.52 -11.83
N LYS A 47 13.03 0.39 -11.71
CA LYS A 47 13.70 -0.91 -11.62
C LYS A 47 13.64 -1.46 -10.19
N PRO A 48 13.77 -2.78 -10.00
CA PRO A 48 13.89 -3.38 -8.68
C PRO A 48 14.92 -2.67 -7.79
N GLY A 49 14.49 -2.30 -6.58
CA GLY A 49 15.34 -1.62 -5.59
C GLY A 49 15.49 -0.11 -5.77
N GLN A 50 14.92 0.48 -6.83
CA GLN A 50 14.89 1.94 -6.97
C GLN A 50 13.78 2.57 -6.14
N MET A 51 14.03 3.79 -5.69
CA MET A 51 13.07 4.61 -4.95
C MET A 51 12.72 5.84 -5.80
N LEU A 52 11.42 6.07 -6.00
CA LEU A 52 10.89 7.27 -6.65
C LEU A 52 10.22 8.16 -5.61
N GLY A 53 10.71 9.40 -5.46
CA GLY A 53 10.04 10.44 -4.69
C GLY A 53 9.14 11.29 -5.60
N ILE A 54 7.87 11.47 -5.22
CA ILE A 54 6.91 12.29 -5.96
C ILE A 54 6.46 13.46 -5.10
N CYS A 55 6.83 14.67 -5.52
CA CYS A 55 6.56 15.91 -4.79
C CYS A 55 5.74 16.88 -5.64
N GLY A 56 4.83 17.62 -5.00
CA GLY A 56 4.00 18.61 -5.68
C GLY A 56 2.88 19.15 -4.77
N PRO A 57 2.20 20.24 -5.16
CA PRO A 57 1.13 20.84 -4.36
C PRO A 57 -0.06 19.90 -4.17
N THR A 58 -0.91 20.15 -3.17
CA THR A 58 -2.17 19.43 -3.00
C THR A 58 -3.01 19.51 -4.27
N GLY A 59 -3.60 18.40 -4.70
CA GLY A 59 -4.38 18.32 -5.94
C GLY A 59 -3.55 18.04 -7.21
N SER A 60 -2.22 17.93 -7.14
CA SER A 60 -1.37 17.66 -8.31
C SER A 60 -1.42 16.21 -8.88
N GLY A 61 -2.42 15.41 -8.52
CA GLY A 61 -2.56 14.03 -9.02
C GLY A 61 -1.69 12.95 -8.35
N LYS A 62 -0.91 13.24 -7.29
CA LYS A 62 -0.07 12.23 -6.61
C LYS A 62 -0.87 11.00 -6.13
N SER A 63 -1.98 11.24 -5.44
CA SER A 63 -2.86 10.18 -4.96
C SER A 63 -3.59 9.46 -6.10
N THR A 64 -3.84 10.17 -7.21
CA THR A 64 -4.39 9.59 -8.45
C THR A 64 -3.42 8.58 -9.05
N LEU A 65 -2.14 8.94 -9.17
CA LEU A 65 -1.11 8.03 -9.67
C LEU A 65 -0.99 6.77 -8.82
N LEU A 66 -0.97 6.92 -7.49
CA LEU A 66 -0.96 5.77 -6.58
C LEU A 66 -2.20 4.89 -6.73
N SER A 67 -3.37 5.49 -6.96
CA SER A 67 -4.62 4.75 -7.19
C SER A 67 -4.60 3.95 -8.50
N LEU A 68 -3.97 4.48 -9.55
CA LEU A 68 -3.79 3.78 -10.83
C LEU A 68 -2.80 2.62 -10.71
N ILE A 69 -1.68 2.81 -10.00
CA ILE A 69 -0.72 1.74 -9.73
C ILE A 69 -1.38 0.61 -8.90
N GLN A 70 -2.22 0.95 -7.92
CA GLN A 70 -3.03 -0.02 -7.16
C GLN A 70 -4.18 -0.64 -7.95
N ARG A 71 -4.39 -0.18 -9.19
CA ARG A 71 -5.46 -0.61 -10.08
C ARG A 71 -6.83 -0.48 -9.42
N HIS A 72 -7.08 0.67 -8.78
CA HIS A 72 -8.43 1.10 -8.39
C HIS A 72 -9.21 1.66 -9.57
N PHE A 73 -8.49 2.13 -10.60
CA PHE A 73 -9.02 2.57 -11.88
C PHE A 73 -8.07 2.09 -12.98
N ASP A 74 -8.60 1.82 -14.17
CA ASP A 74 -7.78 1.60 -15.36
C ASP A 74 -7.42 2.94 -16.02
N VAL A 75 -6.25 2.98 -16.66
CA VAL A 75 -5.78 4.15 -17.40
C VAL A 75 -6.61 4.32 -18.68
N SER A 76 -7.06 5.55 -18.97
CA SER A 76 -7.85 5.86 -20.16
C SER A 76 -7.00 5.82 -21.43
N GLU A 77 -5.82 6.45 -21.40
CA GLU A 77 -4.86 6.44 -22.49
C GLU A 77 -3.43 6.17 -22.01
N GLY A 78 -2.82 5.13 -22.56
CA GLY A 78 -1.53 4.59 -22.11
C GLY A 78 -1.71 3.31 -21.30
N ASP A 79 -0.67 2.90 -20.58
CA ASP A 79 -0.72 1.72 -19.72
C ASP A 79 0.34 1.75 -18.61
N ILE A 80 0.11 0.91 -17.61
CA ILE A 80 1.07 0.57 -16.57
C ILE A 80 1.40 -0.90 -16.75
N ARG A 81 2.68 -1.25 -16.71
CA ARG A 81 3.16 -2.62 -16.90
C ARG A 81 4.06 -3.03 -15.75
N PHE A 82 3.95 -4.29 -15.35
CA PHE A 82 4.92 -4.93 -14.47
C PHE A 82 5.71 -5.97 -15.27
N HIS A 83 7.03 -5.87 -15.23
CA HIS A 83 7.97 -6.40 -16.23
C HIS A 83 7.69 -5.88 -17.64
N TYR A 84 6.69 -6.44 -18.31
CA TYR A 84 6.23 -6.08 -19.65
C TYR A 84 4.74 -6.40 -19.84
N ILE A 85 4.08 -6.89 -18.79
CA ILE A 85 2.69 -7.31 -18.83
C ILE A 85 1.84 -6.14 -18.34
N PRO A 86 0.86 -5.65 -19.13
CA PRO A 86 -0.08 -4.64 -18.68
C PRO A 86 -0.78 -5.08 -17.39
N LEU A 87 -0.90 -4.17 -16.42
CA LEU A 87 -1.60 -4.47 -15.16
C LEU A 87 -3.05 -4.93 -15.39
N THR A 88 -3.66 -4.51 -16.51
CA THR A 88 -5.01 -4.91 -16.93
C THR A 88 -5.16 -6.41 -17.21
N LYS A 89 -4.06 -7.11 -17.52
CA LYS A 89 -4.06 -8.56 -17.75
C LYS A 89 -3.84 -9.38 -16.50
N LEU A 90 -3.27 -8.76 -15.45
CA LEU A 90 -2.92 -9.44 -14.22
C LEU A 90 -4.15 -9.63 -13.32
N GLN A 91 -4.20 -10.74 -12.59
CA GLN A 91 -5.18 -10.94 -11.52
C GLN A 91 -5.01 -9.87 -10.44
N LEU A 92 -6.10 -9.21 -10.05
CA LEU A 92 -6.14 -8.09 -9.13
C LEU A 92 -5.60 -8.46 -7.76
N ASP A 93 -6.03 -9.60 -7.22
CA ASP A 93 -5.58 -10.06 -5.90
C ASP A 93 -4.08 -10.41 -5.92
N SER A 94 -3.63 -11.06 -7.00
CA SER A 94 -2.20 -11.36 -7.20
C SER A 94 -1.38 -10.06 -7.28
N TRP A 95 -1.86 -9.04 -8.00
CA TRP A 95 -1.20 -7.75 -8.11
C TRP A 95 -1.17 -6.99 -6.79
N ARG A 96 -2.31 -6.87 -6.12
CA ARG A 96 -2.42 -6.14 -4.85
C ARG A 96 -1.63 -6.82 -3.74
N SER A 97 -1.47 -8.15 -3.77
CA SER A 97 -0.60 -8.87 -2.83
C SER A 97 0.89 -8.49 -2.93
N ARG A 98 1.34 -7.91 -4.06
CA ARG A 98 2.70 -7.39 -4.24
C ARG A 98 2.89 -6.01 -3.63
N LEU A 99 1.81 -5.28 -3.38
CA LEU A 99 1.85 -3.89 -2.95
C LEU A 99 1.68 -3.81 -1.43
N ALA A 100 2.60 -3.09 -0.78
CA ALA A 100 2.38 -2.59 0.57
C ALA A 100 2.11 -1.09 0.49
N VAL A 101 0.97 -0.64 1.03
CA VAL A 101 0.50 0.74 0.93
C VAL A 101 0.26 1.30 2.32
N VAL A 102 0.96 2.37 2.66
CA VAL A 102 0.71 3.14 3.89
C VAL A 102 -0.18 4.33 3.53
N SER A 103 -1.36 4.42 4.16
CA SER A 103 -2.30 5.51 3.93
C SER A 103 -1.81 6.82 4.56
N GLN A 104 -2.21 7.96 3.96
CA GLN A 104 -1.91 9.29 4.52
C GLN A 104 -2.59 9.51 5.88
N THR A 105 -3.80 8.99 6.05
CA THR A 105 -4.52 8.94 7.33
C THR A 105 -4.43 7.53 7.89
N PRO A 106 -3.55 7.30 8.89
CA PRO A 106 -3.37 5.97 9.45
C PRO A 106 -4.60 5.57 10.26
N PHE A 107 -5.19 4.42 9.91
CA PHE A 107 -6.30 3.82 10.64
C PHE A 107 -5.83 2.52 11.31
N LEU A 108 -6.20 2.31 12.57
CA LEU A 108 -6.01 1.06 13.29
C LEU A 108 -7.39 0.49 13.62
N PHE A 109 -7.50 -0.83 13.53
CA PHE A 109 -8.69 -1.53 13.98
C PHE A 109 -8.75 -1.55 15.50
N SER A 110 -9.96 -1.61 16.03
CA SER A 110 -10.23 -1.78 17.47
C SER A 110 -9.84 -3.19 17.92
N ASP A 111 -8.53 -3.41 18.10
CA ASP A 111 -7.89 -4.70 18.38
C ASP A 111 -6.54 -4.46 19.07
N THR A 112 -5.77 -5.51 19.39
CA THR A 112 -4.44 -5.38 19.99
C THR A 112 -3.42 -4.73 19.05
N VAL A 113 -2.34 -4.20 19.61
CA VAL A 113 -1.19 -3.70 18.82
C VAL A 113 -0.62 -4.83 17.94
N ALA A 114 -0.45 -6.03 18.50
CA ALA A 114 0.01 -7.19 17.76
C ALA A 114 -0.87 -7.50 16.55
N ASN A 115 -2.20 -7.55 16.74
CA ASN A 115 -3.13 -7.87 15.67
C ASN A 115 -3.12 -6.81 14.56
N ASN A 116 -3.02 -5.53 14.93
CA ASN A 116 -2.88 -4.45 13.94
C ASN A 116 -1.60 -4.55 13.11
N ILE A 117 -0.47 -4.93 13.73
CA ILE A 117 0.79 -5.18 13.00
C ILE A 117 0.66 -6.44 12.13
N ALA A 118 0.02 -7.50 12.64
CA ALA A 118 -0.18 -8.76 11.93
C ALA A 118 -1.17 -8.66 10.75
N LEU A 119 -1.90 -7.55 10.57
CA LEU A 119 -2.81 -7.39 9.42
C LEU A 119 -2.14 -7.63 8.06
N GLY A 120 -0.86 -7.27 7.91
CA GLY A 120 -0.10 -7.52 6.69
C GLY A 120 0.33 -8.97 6.50
N CYS A 121 0.34 -9.77 7.56
CA CYS A 121 0.64 -11.20 7.54
C CYS A 121 -0.09 -11.88 8.72
N PRO A 122 -1.34 -12.33 8.54
CA PRO A 122 -2.19 -12.80 9.65
C PRO A 122 -1.61 -13.99 10.43
N ASN A 123 -0.69 -14.75 9.82
CA ASN A 123 -0.01 -15.89 10.43
C ASN A 123 1.35 -15.51 11.05
N ALA A 124 1.65 -14.22 11.16
CA ALA A 124 2.92 -13.76 11.72
C ALA A 124 3.08 -14.20 13.18
N THR A 125 4.25 -14.74 13.51
CA THR A 125 4.54 -15.10 14.90
C THR A 125 4.91 -13.86 15.72
N GLN A 126 4.78 -13.96 17.04
CA GLN A 126 5.15 -12.86 17.95
C GLN A 126 6.58 -12.35 17.74
N GLN A 127 7.53 -13.25 17.47
CA GLN A 127 8.93 -12.87 17.20
C GLN A 127 9.06 -12.02 15.93
N GLU A 128 8.21 -12.27 14.94
CA GLU A 128 8.21 -11.56 13.66
C GLU A 128 7.62 -10.17 13.81
N ILE A 129 6.53 -10.07 14.58
CA ILE A 129 5.89 -8.81 14.98
C ILE A 129 6.88 -7.94 15.76
N GLU A 130 7.59 -8.51 16.74
CA GLU A 130 8.62 -7.80 17.51
C GLU A 130 9.78 -7.36 16.63
N HIS A 131 10.22 -8.21 15.70
CA HIS A 131 11.29 -7.88 14.77
C HIS A 131 10.93 -6.65 13.91
N VAL A 132 9.75 -6.62 13.29
CA VAL A 132 9.34 -5.46 12.47
C VAL A 132 9.11 -4.21 13.32
N ALA A 133 8.63 -4.36 14.55
CA ALA A 133 8.48 -3.25 15.48
C ALA A 133 9.83 -2.65 15.90
N ARG A 134 10.89 -3.46 16.01
CA ARG A 134 12.26 -2.98 16.23
C ARG A 134 12.81 -2.26 15.00
N LEU A 135 12.58 -2.79 13.80
CA LEU A 135 12.96 -2.11 12.55
C LEU A 135 12.29 -0.74 12.42
N ALA A 136 11.03 -0.64 12.83
CA ALA A 136 10.29 0.63 12.87
C ALA A 136 10.58 1.49 14.12
N SER A 137 11.50 1.08 15.00
CA SER A 137 11.88 1.80 16.22
C SER A 137 10.71 2.10 17.17
N VAL A 138 9.72 1.19 17.26
CA VAL A 138 8.55 1.33 18.16
C VAL A 138 8.40 0.22 19.17
N HIS A 139 9.28 -0.79 19.16
CA HIS A 139 9.24 -1.91 20.11
C HIS A 139 9.24 -1.44 21.57
N ASP A 140 10.18 -0.58 21.95
CA ASP A 140 10.30 -0.11 23.34
C ASP A 140 9.11 0.73 23.77
N ASP A 141 8.52 1.50 22.84
CA ASP A 141 7.32 2.29 23.10
C ASP A 141 6.09 1.40 23.28
N ILE A 142 5.98 0.32 22.50
CA ILE A 142 4.93 -0.68 22.68
C ILE A 142 5.06 -1.34 24.05
N LEU A 143 6.27 -1.73 24.47
CA LEU A 143 6.51 -2.37 25.77
C LEU A 143 6.20 -1.47 26.98
N ARG A 144 6.16 -0.15 26.79
CA ARG A 144 5.75 0.82 27.82
C ARG A 144 4.24 0.92 28.00
N LEU A 145 3.45 0.37 27.07
CA LEU A 145 1.99 0.31 27.21
C LEU A 145 1.59 -0.66 28.33
N PRO A 146 0.41 -0.49 28.96
CA PRO A 146 -0.01 -1.29 30.10
C PRO A 146 0.00 -2.81 29.87
N GLN A 147 -0.21 -3.25 28.63
CA GLN A 147 -0.24 -4.67 28.23
C GLN A 147 0.74 -4.96 27.08
N GLY A 148 1.71 -4.08 26.83
CA GLY A 148 2.67 -4.27 25.75
C GLY A 148 1.97 -4.44 24.39
N TYR A 149 2.29 -5.52 23.70
CA TYR A 149 1.70 -5.89 22.41
C TYR A 149 0.22 -6.29 22.48
N ASP A 150 -0.25 -6.74 23.64
CA ASP A 150 -1.65 -7.12 23.86
C ASP A 150 -2.53 -5.92 24.21
N THR A 151 -1.95 -4.71 24.29
CA THR A 151 -2.72 -3.49 24.52
C THR A 151 -3.72 -3.28 23.39
N GLU A 152 -5.00 -3.21 23.75
CA GLU A 152 -6.06 -2.84 22.81
C GLU A 152 -5.93 -1.35 22.42
N VAL A 153 -6.06 -1.06 21.14
CA VAL A 153 -6.02 0.30 20.55
C VAL A 153 -7.28 0.53 19.73
N GLY A 154 -7.66 1.80 19.48
CA GLY A 154 -8.86 2.13 18.71
C GLY A 154 -10.01 2.63 19.58
N GLU A 155 -11.27 2.47 19.14
CA GLU A 155 -12.45 3.06 19.81
C GLU A 155 -12.69 2.50 21.22
N ARG A 156 -12.29 1.24 21.46
CA ARG A 156 -12.43 0.56 22.75
C ARG A 156 -11.14 0.53 23.58
N GLY A 157 -10.03 0.95 22.98
CA GLY A 157 -8.69 0.81 23.55
C GLY A 157 -7.99 2.14 23.82
N VAL A 158 -6.68 2.09 23.94
CA VAL A 158 -5.85 3.30 24.09
C VAL A 158 -5.94 4.16 22.83
N MET A 159 -6.28 5.43 23.02
CA MET A 159 -6.25 6.42 21.95
C MET A 159 -4.82 6.83 21.66
N LEU A 160 -4.30 6.34 20.54
CA LEU A 160 -2.98 6.70 20.04
C LEU A 160 -3.02 7.99 19.23
N SER A 161 -1.95 8.78 19.36
CA SER A 161 -1.67 9.90 18.46
C SER A 161 -1.31 9.39 17.06
N GLY A 162 -1.19 10.30 16.09
CA GLY A 162 -0.91 9.93 14.70
C GLY A 162 0.42 9.18 14.51
N GLY A 163 1.46 9.53 15.28
CA GLY A 163 2.80 8.93 15.14
C GLY A 163 2.82 7.41 15.36
N PRO A 164 2.42 6.91 16.54
CA PRO A 164 2.33 5.47 16.80
C PRO A 164 1.44 4.73 15.80
N LYS A 165 0.31 5.33 15.39
CA LYS A 165 -0.59 4.73 14.38
C LYS A 165 0.12 4.52 13.04
N THR A 166 0.83 5.53 12.53
CA THR A 166 1.60 5.41 11.28
C THR A 166 2.68 4.34 11.42
N ALA A 167 3.38 4.29 12.55
CA ALA A 167 4.44 3.31 12.76
C ALA A 167 3.93 1.87 12.80
N TYR A 168 2.76 1.60 13.40
CA TYR A 168 2.17 0.26 13.42
C TYR A 168 1.71 -0.17 12.02
N LEU A 169 1.14 0.75 11.23
CA LEU A 169 0.85 0.48 9.82
C LEU A 169 2.10 0.23 8.99
N HIS A 170 3.18 0.95 9.28
CA HIS A 170 4.47 0.70 8.64
C HIS A 170 4.98 -0.70 8.98
N CYS A 171 4.90 -1.13 10.24
CA CYS A 171 5.23 -2.50 10.65
C CYS A 171 4.39 -3.54 9.88
N SER A 172 3.09 -3.28 9.72
CA SER A 172 2.17 -4.13 8.94
C SER A 172 2.55 -4.21 7.46
N CYS A 173 3.01 -3.10 6.86
CA CYS A 173 3.53 -3.09 5.50
C CYS A 173 4.86 -3.85 5.37
N VAL A 174 5.74 -3.74 6.36
CA VAL A 174 7.04 -4.44 6.34
C VAL A 174 6.84 -5.94 6.52
N ILE A 175 5.91 -6.38 7.37
CA ILE A 175 5.69 -7.81 7.64
C ILE A 175 5.06 -8.54 6.45
N SER A 176 4.26 -7.86 5.61
CA SER A 176 3.66 -8.44 4.41
C SER A 176 4.68 -8.76 3.32
N GLN A 177 5.84 -8.09 3.31
CA GLN A 177 6.89 -8.25 2.30
C GLN A 177 7.88 -9.40 2.57
N ARG A 178 7.65 -10.20 3.63
CA ARG A 178 8.50 -11.33 4.04
C ARG A 178 8.71 -12.43 3.00
N GLY A 179 7.85 -12.51 1.97
CA GLY A 179 8.02 -13.45 0.86
C GLY A 179 9.08 -13.05 -0.17
N ASN A 180 9.69 -11.86 -0.07
CA ASN A 180 10.60 -11.34 -1.08
C ASN A 180 11.94 -10.97 -0.46
N PRO A 181 12.91 -11.90 -0.37
CA PRO A 181 14.19 -11.65 0.31
C PRO A 181 14.85 -10.39 -0.27
N HIS A 182 15.07 -9.39 0.58
CA HIS A 182 15.92 -8.26 0.25
C HIS A 182 17.38 -8.70 0.37
N PRO A 183 18.21 -8.51 -0.68
CA PRO A 183 19.65 -8.48 -0.50
C PRO A 183 20.08 -7.25 0.32
#